data_AF-A0A7S2QZ01-F1
#
_entry.id   AF-A0A7S2QZ01-F1
#
_cell.length_a   1.000
_cell.length_b   1.000
_cell.length_c   1.000
_cell.angle_alpha   90.00
_cell.angle_beta   90.00
_cell.angle_gamma   90.00
#
_symmetry.space_group_name_H-M   'P 1'
#
loop_
_entity.id
_entity.type
_entity.pdbx_description
1 polymer ?
#
loop_
_entity_poly.entity_id
_entity_poly.type
_entity_poly.pdbx_seq_one_letter_code
_entity_poly.pdbx_strand_id
1 'polypeptide(L)'
;MRTFHVSPLSERSGLIEFLGNSFPLLGLVNREAHLKESAFERHQQFIKEFAHGLGKRKRAEQDEVGPTEHADYLKAFGKPSKEDSIAILDELRNASGAKDALRNVIFASAGSAESFVMMRQAFASSLAASSICGYIAGVGDRHLDNILLDISTGSLIHIDFGYAFGTATTHLPIPELAPFRATPE
;
A
#
# COMPACT_ATOMS: atom_id res chain seq x y z
N MET A 1 -4.77 6.76 -18.73
CA MET A 1 -4.74 5.47 -17.99
C MET A 1 -4.04 4.46 -18.87
N ARG A 2 -3.06 3.72 -18.34
CA ARG A 2 -2.36 2.67 -19.10
C ARG A 2 -3.15 1.37 -19.00
N THR A 3 -3.39 0.71 -20.13
CA THR A 3 -4.07 -0.57 -20.23
C THR A 3 -3.08 -1.66 -20.66
N PHE A 4 -3.46 -2.92 -20.46
CA PHE A 4 -2.68 -4.08 -20.88
C PHE A 4 -3.62 -5.20 -21.32
N HIS A 5 -3.13 -6.10 -22.16
CA HIS A 5 -3.96 -7.15 -22.73
C HIS A 5 -4.18 -8.30 -21.75
N VAL A 6 -5.43 -8.73 -21.66
CA VAL A 6 -5.85 -9.95 -20.96
C VAL A 6 -6.67 -10.77 -21.94
N SER A 7 -6.22 -12.00 -22.21
CA SER A 7 -6.89 -12.94 -23.12
C SER A 7 -7.33 -14.17 -22.34
N PRO A 8 -8.60 -14.27 -21.92
CA PRO A 8 -9.12 -15.49 -21.31
C PRO A 8 -9.15 -16.61 -22.35
N LEU A 9 -8.56 -17.75 -22.03
CA LEU A 9 -8.53 -18.94 -22.90
C LEU A 9 -9.56 -19.98 -22.47
N SER A 10 -9.86 -20.05 -21.17
CA SER A 10 -10.91 -20.86 -20.57
C SER A 10 -11.41 -20.24 -19.26
N GLU A 11 -12.33 -20.91 -18.56
CA GLU A 11 -12.78 -20.50 -17.23
C GLU A 11 -11.66 -20.47 -16.17
N ARG A 12 -10.56 -21.20 -16.38
CA ARG A 12 -9.47 -21.34 -15.40
C ARG A 12 -8.09 -21.01 -15.97
N SER A 13 -8.02 -20.52 -17.20
CA SER A 13 -6.75 -20.17 -17.84
C SER A 13 -6.89 -18.94 -18.72
N GLY A 14 -5.83 -18.15 -18.75
CA GLY A 14 -5.75 -16.95 -19.58
C GLY A 14 -4.30 -16.52 -19.74
N LEU A 15 -4.09 -15.59 -20.65
CA LEU A 15 -2.81 -14.93 -20.86
C LEU A 15 -2.93 -13.47 -20.44
N ILE A 16 -1.88 -12.97 -19.82
CA ILE A 16 -1.76 -11.56 -19.42
C ILE A 16 -0.50 -11.01 -20.05
N GLU A 17 -0.60 -9.81 -20.62
CA GLU A 17 0.54 -9.10 -21.16
C GLU A 17 1.61 -8.87 -20.09
N PHE A 18 2.85 -9.20 -20.42
CA PHE A 18 3.99 -8.87 -19.58
C PHE A 18 4.39 -7.41 -19.79
N LEU A 19 4.32 -6.62 -18.70
CA LEU A 19 4.65 -5.20 -18.73
C LEU A 19 6.14 -4.99 -18.48
N GLY A 20 6.90 -4.90 -19.56
CA GLY A 20 8.33 -4.57 -19.50
C GLY A 20 8.60 -3.26 -18.76
N ASN A 21 9.74 -3.19 -18.07
CA ASN A 21 10.20 -2.03 -17.28
C ASN A 21 9.23 -1.57 -16.17
N SER A 22 8.24 -2.39 -15.82
CA SER A 22 7.26 -2.07 -14.77
C SER A 22 7.55 -2.91 -13.54
N PHE A 23 7.65 -2.26 -12.38
CA PHE A 23 7.99 -2.93 -11.12
C PHE A 23 6.99 -2.56 -10.02
N PRO A 24 6.67 -3.50 -9.10
CA PRO A 24 5.80 -3.20 -7.95
C PRO A 24 6.37 -2.05 -7.11
N LEU A 25 5.52 -1.08 -6.75
CA LEU A 25 5.92 0.09 -5.94
C LEU A 25 6.51 -0.35 -4.60
N LEU A 26 5.97 -1.40 -3.98
CA LEU A 26 6.48 -1.89 -2.69
C LEU A 26 7.97 -2.23 -2.78
N GLY A 27 8.35 -3.01 -3.80
CA GLY A 27 9.72 -3.42 -4.02
C GLY A 27 10.65 -2.25 -4.28
N LEU A 28 10.18 -1.22 -4.99
CA LEU A 28 10.97 -0.01 -5.27
C LEU A 28 11.15 0.86 -4.01
N VAL A 29 10.06 1.12 -3.28
CA VAL A 29 10.08 1.94 -2.07
C VAL A 29 10.90 1.25 -0.98
N ASN A 30 10.79 -0.06 -0.79
CA ASN A 30 11.54 -0.79 0.23
C ASN A 30 13.06 -0.73 -0.01
N ARG A 31 13.48 -0.76 -1.29
CA ARG A 31 14.91 -0.64 -1.65
C ARG A 31 15.48 0.73 -1.28
N GLU A 32 14.71 1.80 -1.50
CA GLU A 32 15.14 3.17 -1.19
C GLU A 32 14.98 3.54 0.28
N ALA A 33 13.89 3.13 0.91
CA ALA A 33 13.50 3.58 2.24
C ALA A 33 14.24 2.88 3.39
N HIS A 34 15.01 1.82 3.10
CA HIS A 34 15.64 0.95 4.10
C HIS A 34 14.69 0.69 5.30
N LEU A 35 13.43 0.35 4.99
CA LEU A 35 12.38 0.26 6.00
C LEU A 35 12.82 -0.69 7.11
N LYS A 36 12.81 -0.19 8.34
CA LYS A 36 13.02 -1.03 9.52
C LYS A 36 11.75 -1.84 9.75
N GLU A 37 11.87 -3.17 9.84
CA GLU A 37 10.78 -4.10 10.20
C GLU A 37 9.99 -3.66 11.45
N SER A 38 10.65 -2.86 12.31
CA SER A 38 10.10 -2.28 13.53
C SER A 38 8.76 -1.54 13.37
N ALA A 39 8.49 -0.88 12.23
CA ALA A 39 7.24 -0.13 12.07
C ALA A 39 6.03 -1.07 11.92
N PHE A 40 6.19 -2.14 11.13
CA PHE A 40 5.15 -3.14 10.94
C PHE A 40 4.88 -3.91 12.25
N GLU A 41 5.95 -4.37 12.91
CA GLU A 41 5.87 -5.02 14.23
C GLU A 41 5.19 -4.15 15.27
N ARG A 42 5.51 -2.85 15.29
CA ARG A 42 4.92 -1.88 16.20
C ARG A 42 3.41 -1.74 16.01
N HIS A 43 2.94 -1.71 14.76
CA HIS A 43 1.50 -1.69 14.47
C HIS A 43 0.82 -2.99 14.93
N GLN A 44 1.45 -4.15 14.67
CA GLN A 44 0.91 -5.44 15.12
C GLN A 44 0.78 -5.50 16.65
N GLN A 45 1.79 -5.02 17.36
CA GLN A 45 1.75 -4.91 18.82
C GLN A 45 0.63 -3.98 19.30
N PHE A 46 0.46 -2.81 18.68
CA PHE A 46 -0.61 -1.88 19.00
C PHE A 46 -2.00 -2.55 18.91
N ILE A 47 -2.26 -3.28 17.83
CA ILE A 47 -3.54 -3.99 17.67
C ILE A 47 -3.75 -5.02 18.79
N LYS A 48 -2.72 -5.80 19.13
CA LYS A 48 -2.82 -6.81 20.20
C LYS A 48 -2.99 -6.21 21.59
N GLU A 49 -2.39 -5.06 21.86
CA GLU A 49 -2.56 -4.32 23.12
C GLU A 49 -4.05 -4.01 23.37
N PHE A 50 -4.74 -3.48 22.36
CA PHE A 50 -6.17 -3.17 22.46
C PHE A 50 -7.07 -4.41 22.34
N ALA A 51 -6.68 -5.40 21.54
CA ALA A 51 -7.43 -6.66 21.41
C ALA A 51 -7.51 -7.41 22.75
N HIS A 52 -6.38 -7.53 23.45
CA HIS A 52 -6.25 -8.35 24.67
C HIS A 52 -6.22 -7.56 25.98
N GLY A 53 -6.24 -6.22 25.93
CA GLY A 53 -6.17 -5.39 27.13
C GLY A 53 -4.81 -5.46 27.83
N LEU A 54 -3.72 -5.67 27.06
CA LEU A 54 -2.37 -5.67 27.58
C LEU A 54 -2.00 -4.23 27.94
N GLY A 55 -2.06 -3.88 29.22
CA GLY A 55 -1.64 -2.55 29.68
C GLY A 55 -0.15 -2.31 29.44
N LYS A 56 0.25 -1.03 29.36
CA LYS A 56 1.64 -0.56 29.15
C LYS A 56 2.71 -1.18 30.08
N ARG A 57 2.30 -1.81 31.19
CA ARG A 57 3.17 -2.44 32.21
C ARG A 57 3.70 -3.83 31.84
N LYS A 58 3.12 -4.53 30.87
CA LYS A 58 3.64 -5.83 30.38
C LYS A 58 4.66 -5.69 29.24
N ARG A 59 5.28 -4.51 29.10
CA ARG A 59 6.29 -4.18 28.08
C ARG A 59 7.57 -5.01 28.15
N ALA A 60 7.82 -5.74 29.24
CA ALA A 60 9.14 -6.25 29.58
C ALA A 60 9.29 -7.78 29.64
N GLU A 61 8.24 -8.59 29.43
CA GLU A 61 8.34 -10.01 29.83
C GLU A 61 7.66 -11.07 28.96
N GLN A 62 7.12 -10.77 27.77
CA GLN A 62 6.54 -11.83 26.92
C GLN A 62 6.93 -11.69 25.45
N ASP A 63 7.65 -12.74 25.00
CA ASP A 63 7.63 -13.45 23.71
C ASP A 63 7.37 -12.67 22.43
N GLU A 64 8.15 -12.99 21.39
CA GLU A 64 7.91 -12.62 19.99
C GLU A 64 6.41 -12.58 19.70
N VAL A 65 5.89 -11.35 19.60
CA VAL A 65 4.49 -11.15 19.32
C VAL A 65 4.30 -11.58 17.87
N GLY A 66 3.84 -12.82 17.67
CA GLY A 66 3.53 -13.35 16.35
C GLY A 66 2.54 -12.45 15.59
N PRO A 67 2.29 -12.72 14.30
CA PRO A 67 1.50 -11.80 13.50
C PRO A 67 0.09 -11.59 14.03
N THR A 68 -0.52 -10.45 13.74
CA THR A 68 -1.93 -10.19 14.07
C THR A 68 -2.85 -11.08 13.23
N GLU A 69 -3.88 -11.62 13.87
CA GLU A 69 -4.95 -12.33 13.18
C GLU A 69 -6.15 -11.42 12.96
N HIS A 70 -7.05 -11.82 12.05
CA HIS A 70 -8.31 -11.10 11.83
C HIS A 70 -9.13 -10.91 13.11
N ALA A 71 -9.14 -11.92 14.00
CA ALA A 71 -9.82 -11.85 15.29
C ALA A 71 -9.27 -10.75 16.20
N ASP A 72 -7.98 -10.40 16.09
CA ASP A 72 -7.36 -9.35 16.88
C ASP A 72 -7.89 -7.98 16.45
N TYR A 73 -8.01 -7.74 15.14
CA TYR A 73 -8.58 -6.51 14.60
C TYR A 73 -10.05 -6.34 15.02
N LEU A 74 -10.86 -7.40 14.97
CA LEU A 74 -12.25 -7.34 15.43
C LEU A 74 -12.35 -7.02 16.91
N LYS A 75 -11.49 -7.62 17.75
CA LYS A 75 -11.45 -7.35 19.18
C LYS A 75 -10.94 -5.96 19.50
N ALA A 76 -10.04 -5.41 18.69
CA ALA A 76 -9.50 -4.06 18.87
C ALA A 76 -10.47 -2.97 18.34
N PHE A 77 -11.36 -3.32 17.42
CA PHE A 77 -12.23 -2.36 16.75
C PHE A 77 -13.06 -1.53 17.75
N GLY A 78 -12.99 -0.19 17.61
CA GLY A 78 -13.70 0.76 18.48
C GLY A 78 -13.11 0.95 19.88
N LYS A 79 -12.01 0.26 20.25
CA LYS A 79 -11.36 0.43 21.56
C LYS A 79 -10.33 1.57 21.61
N PRO A 80 -9.40 1.72 20.64
CA PRO A 80 -8.51 2.87 20.62
C PRO A 80 -9.28 4.18 20.53
N SER A 81 -8.84 5.20 21.26
CA SER A 81 -9.34 6.55 21.06
C SER A 81 -8.86 7.10 19.71
N LYS A 82 -9.48 8.21 19.29
CA LYS A 82 -9.00 8.97 18.13
C LYS A 82 -7.55 9.41 18.33
N GLU A 83 -7.21 9.84 19.54
CA GLU A 83 -5.89 10.32 19.92
C GLU A 83 -4.85 9.20 19.86
N ASP A 84 -5.19 8.00 20.35
CA ASP A 84 -4.32 6.82 20.25
C ASP A 84 -4.06 6.44 18.79
N SER A 85 -5.11 6.48 17.96
CA SER A 85 -5.03 6.15 16.53
C SER A 85 -4.17 7.14 15.74
N ILE A 86 -4.28 8.44 16.06
CA ILE A 86 -3.42 9.47 15.46
C ILE A 86 -1.97 9.30 15.94
N ALA A 87 -1.76 9.04 17.22
CA ALA A 87 -0.42 8.89 17.79
C ALA A 87 0.36 7.73 17.16
N ILE A 88 -0.28 6.55 16.98
CA ILE A 88 0.37 5.42 16.30
C ILE A 88 0.63 5.75 14.82
N LEU A 89 -0.29 6.42 14.13
CA LEU A 89 -0.09 6.80 12.72
C LEU A 89 1.10 7.77 12.57
N ASP A 90 1.22 8.76 13.44
CA ASP A 90 2.34 9.70 13.45
C ASP A 90 3.67 8.99 13.80
N GLU A 91 3.64 8.05 14.77
CA GLU A 91 4.79 7.21 15.11
C GLU A 91 5.27 6.41 13.89
N LEU A 92 4.36 5.73 13.19
CA LEU A 92 4.67 4.93 12.01
C LEU A 92 5.17 5.80 10.83
N ARG A 93 4.55 6.97 10.61
CA ARG A 93 5.00 7.92 9.59
C ARG A 93 6.43 8.39 9.84
N ASN A 94 6.76 8.70 11.09
CA ASN A 94 8.09 9.20 11.46
C ASN A 94 9.14 8.09 11.52
N ALA A 95 8.73 6.85 11.80
CA ALA A 95 9.59 5.67 11.76
C ALA A 95 9.94 5.25 10.32
N SER A 96 9.07 5.55 9.36
CA SER A 96 9.34 5.34 7.94
C SER A 96 10.44 6.29 7.46
N GLY A 97 11.59 5.73 7.07
CA GLY A 97 12.67 6.46 6.40
C GLY A 97 12.32 6.89 4.97
N ALA A 98 11.10 6.62 4.50
CA ALA A 98 10.68 6.73 3.11
C ALA A 98 10.34 8.16 2.62
N LYS A 99 10.65 9.21 3.39
CA LYS A 99 10.16 10.58 3.14
C LYS A 99 10.41 11.09 1.71
N ASP A 100 11.45 10.61 1.05
CA ASP A 100 11.78 10.91 -0.34
C ASP A 100 11.99 9.65 -1.19
N ALA A 101 11.58 8.47 -0.72
CA ALA A 101 11.87 7.21 -1.39
C ALA A 101 11.34 7.19 -2.82
N LEU A 102 10.05 7.49 -3.02
CA LEU A 102 9.45 7.54 -4.34
C LEU A 102 10.09 8.61 -5.24
N ARG A 103 10.38 9.79 -4.68
CA ARG A 103 11.09 10.86 -5.39
C ARG A 103 12.46 10.37 -5.87
N ASN A 104 13.20 9.67 -5.02
CA ASN A 104 14.52 9.14 -5.32
C ASN A 104 14.47 8.02 -6.37
N VAL A 105 13.48 7.12 -6.31
CA VAL A 105 13.23 6.11 -7.37
C VAL A 105 13.06 6.78 -8.72
N ILE A 106 12.16 7.78 -8.82
CA ILE A 106 11.88 8.48 -10.07
C ILE A 106 13.11 9.27 -10.54
N PHE A 107 13.80 9.94 -9.62
CA PHE A 107 15.00 10.71 -9.93
C PHE A 107 16.14 9.83 -10.45
N ALA A 108 16.39 8.68 -9.82
CA ALA A 108 17.38 7.70 -10.24
C ALA A 108 17.07 7.12 -11.64
N SER A 109 15.78 7.02 -11.98
CA SER A 109 15.33 6.48 -13.27
C SER A 109 15.37 7.50 -14.41
N ALA A 110 15.35 8.80 -14.11
CA ALA A 110 15.15 9.86 -15.11
C ALA A 110 16.37 10.15 -15.99
N GLY A 111 17.60 9.98 -15.48
CA GLY A 111 18.84 10.26 -16.23
C GLY A 111 19.11 11.74 -16.54
N SER A 112 18.12 12.63 -16.46
CA SER A 112 18.23 14.09 -16.61
C SER A 112 17.17 14.83 -15.79
N ALA A 113 17.35 16.15 -15.59
CA ALA A 113 16.39 16.97 -14.86
C ALA A 113 15.07 17.15 -15.63
N GLU A 114 15.16 17.28 -16.95
CA GLU A 114 14.03 17.38 -17.87
C GLU A 114 13.18 16.11 -17.83
N SER A 115 13.83 14.94 -17.96
CA SER A 115 13.16 13.64 -17.84
C SER A 115 12.53 13.47 -16.46
N PHE A 116 13.16 13.93 -15.38
CA PHE A 116 12.60 13.84 -14.03
C PHE A 116 11.29 14.61 -13.91
N VAL A 117 11.23 15.83 -14.45
CA VAL A 117 10.01 16.64 -14.45
C VAL A 117 8.91 15.96 -15.27
N MET A 118 9.25 15.40 -16.44
CA MET A 118 8.29 14.67 -17.28
C MET A 118 7.75 13.41 -16.59
N MET A 119 8.63 12.60 -16.00
CA MET A 119 8.25 11.39 -15.26
C MET A 119 7.37 11.72 -14.05
N ARG A 120 7.70 12.77 -13.29
CA ARG A 120 6.87 13.22 -12.17
C ARG A 120 5.48 13.66 -12.62
N GLN A 121 5.37 14.34 -13.76
CA GLN A 121 4.08 14.73 -14.33
C GLN A 121 3.27 13.51 -14.78
N ALA A 122 3.91 12.52 -15.41
CA ALA A 122 3.29 11.27 -15.81
C ALA A 122 2.80 10.46 -14.61
N PHE A 123 3.62 10.38 -13.56
CA PHE A 123 3.27 9.77 -12.27
C PHE A 123 2.00 10.41 -11.71
N ALA A 124 2.00 11.73 -11.49
CA ALA A 124 0.86 12.44 -10.91
C ALA A 124 -0.43 12.28 -11.74
N SER A 125 -0.29 12.37 -13.07
CA SER A 125 -1.43 12.25 -13.99
C SER A 125 -2.01 10.82 -14.00
N SER A 126 -1.15 9.81 -13.99
CA SER A 126 -1.56 8.40 -13.95
C SER A 126 -2.16 8.00 -12.60
N LEU A 127 -1.63 8.53 -11.49
CA LEU A 127 -2.19 8.36 -10.15
C LEU A 127 -3.59 8.96 -10.06
N ALA A 128 -3.77 10.22 -10.46
CA ALA A 128 -5.07 10.90 -10.39
C ALA A 128 -6.12 10.16 -11.23
N ALA A 129 -5.78 9.79 -12.47
CA ALA A 129 -6.68 9.07 -13.35
C ALA A 129 -7.06 7.69 -12.77
N SER A 130 -6.08 6.91 -12.33
CA SER A 130 -6.32 5.54 -11.83
C SER A 130 -7.08 5.55 -10.51
N SER A 131 -6.85 6.53 -9.63
CA SER A 131 -7.59 6.70 -8.38
C SER A 131 -9.08 7.01 -8.61
N ILE A 132 -9.39 7.93 -9.52
CA ILE A 132 -10.79 8.28 -9.84
C ILE A 132 -11.48 7.10 -10.53
N CYS A 133 -10.84 6.47 -11.52
CA CYS A 133 -11.38 5.31 -12.20
C CYS A 133 -11.59 4.13 -11.25
N GLY A 134 -10.62 3.86 -10.36
CA GLY A 134 -10.70 2.81 -9.35
C GLY A 134 -11.86 3.04 -8.39
N TYR A 135 -12.04 4.28 -7.91
CA TYR A 135 -13.17 4.63 -7.05
C TYR A 135 -14.52 4.40 -7.75
N ILE A 136 -14.69 4.88 -8.98
CA ILE A 136 -15.94 4.71 -9.76
C ILE A 136 -16.23 3.21 -10.00
N ALA A 137 -15.20 2.43 -10.32
CA ALA A 137 -15.32 0.99 -10.53
C ALA A 137 -15.41 0.19 -9.22
N GLY A 138 -15.24 0.82 -8.06
CA GLY A 138 -15.21 0.16 -6.76
C GLY A 138 -14.07 -0.84 -6.61
N VAL A 139 -12.91 -0.57 -7.20
CA VAL A 139 -11.72 -1.41 -7.11
C VAL A 139 -11.03 -1.19 -5.76
N GLY A 140 -10.93 -2.25 -4.95
CA GLY A 140 -10.19 -2.25 -3.68
C GLY A 140 -8.94 -3.12 -3.73
N ASP A 141 -8.35 -3.46 -2.59
CA ASP A 141 -7.10 -4.21 -2.46
C ASP A 141 -5.93 -3.51 -3.18
N ARG A 142 -5.82 -2.18 -2.99
CA ARG A 142 -4.82 -1.31 -3.66
C ARG A 142 -3.55 -1.17 -2.82
N HIS A 143 -2.97 -2.30 -2.42
CA HIS A 143 -1.65 -2.33 -1.80
C HIS A 143 -0.54 -2.05 -2.82
N LEU A 144 0.66 -1.75 -2.33
CA LEU A 144 1.79 -1.30 -3.15
C LEU A 144 2.35 -2.37 -4.11
N ASP A 145 1.94 -3.64 -4.00
CA ASP A 145 2.29 -4.66 -5.00
C ASP A 145 1.35 -4.66 -6.22
N ASN A 146 0.09 -4.25 -6.03
CA ASN A 146 -0.91 -4.14 -7.10
C ASN A 146 -0.78 -2.84 -7.91
N ILE A 147 0.20 -2.00 -7.56
CA ILE A 147 0.51 -0.75 -8.25
C ILE A 147 1.94 -0.85 -8.76
N LEU A 148 2.08 -0.95 -10.08
CA LEU A 148 3.38 -0.97 -10.76
C LEU A 148 3.78 0.44 -11.16
N LEU A 149 5.08 0.74 -11.10
CA LEU A 149 5.70 1.91 -11.70
C LEU A 149 6.50 1.48 -12.93
N ASP A 150 6.20 2.07 -14.09
CA ASP A 150 7.08 1.95 -15.25
C ASP A 150 8.25 2.92 -15.12
N ILE A 151 9.45 2.39 -14.88
CA ILE A 151 10.67 3.19 -14.68
C ILE A 151 11.16 3.88 -15.95
N SER A 152 10.64 3.54 -17.13
CA SER A 152 10.99 4.21 -18.38
C SER A 152 10.14 5.45 -18.65
N THR A 153 8.94 5.53 -18.10
CA THR A 153 7.98 6.63 -18.34
C THR A 153 7.56 7.39 -17.07
N GLY A 154 7.75 6.80 -15.89
CA GLY A 154 7.24 7.32 -14.62
C GLY A 154 5.74 7.11 -14.40
N SER A 155 5.05 6.37 -15.29
CA SER A 155 3.61 6.15 -15.17
C SER A 155 3.26 4.98 -14.26
N LEU A 156 2.14 5.11 -13.53
CA LEU A 156 1.57 4.02 -12.74
C LEU A 156 0.66 3.11 -13.57
N ILE A 157 0.67 1.82 -13.22
CA ILE A 157 -0.16 0.78 -13.80
C ILE A 157 -0.77 -0.03 -12.66
N HIS A 158 -2.09 -0.05 -12.58
CA HIS A 158 -2.79 -0.87 -11.59
C HIS A 158 -3.02 -2.25 -12.19
N ILE A 159 -2.69 -3.29 -11.43
CA ILE A 159 -2.95 -4.70 -11.77
C ILE A 159 -3.85 -5.33 -10.72
N ASP A 160 -4.19 -6.60 -10.94
CA ASP A 160 -5.05 -7.42 -10.09
C ASP A 160 -6.39 -6.74 -9.74
N PHE A 161 -7.45 -7.06 -10.47
CA PHE A 161 -8.78 -6.47 -10.24
C PHE A 161 -9.73 -7.47 -9.56
N GLY A 162 -9.19 -8.39 -8.75
CA GLY A 162 -9.98 -9.42 -8.07
C GLY A 162 -11.09 -8.88 -7.16
N TYR A 163 -10.89 -7.70 -6.57
CA TYR A 163 -11.88 -6.99 -5.76
C TYR A 163 -12.39 -5.74 -6.48
N ALA A 164 -13.49 -5.87 -7.23
CA ALA A 164 -14.17 -4.78 -7.94
C ALA A 164 -15.62 -4.61 -7.47
N PHE A 165 -16.26 -3.49 -7.81
CA PHE A 165 -17.65 -3.17 -7.43
C PHE A 165 -17.90 -3.14 -5.91
N GLY A 166 -16.89 -2.73 -5.14
CA GLY A 166 -17.00 -2.55 -3.68
C GLY A 166 -16.88 -3.86 -2.89
N THR A 167 -16.53 -4.98 -3.54
CA THR A 167 -16.37 -6.27 -2.87
C THR A 167 -15.25 -6.27 -1.83
N ALA A 168 -14.25 -5.38 -1.96
CA ALA A 168 -13.22 -5.22 -0.94
C ALA A 168 -13.81 -4.82 0.43
N THR A 169 -14.83 -3.97 0.47
CA THR A 169 -15.43 -3.53 1.73
C THR A 169 -16.35 -4.59 2.34
N THR A 170 -16.97 -5.46 1.52
CA THR A 170 -17.94 -6.46 1.99
C THR A 170 -17.35 -7.86 2.19
N HIS A 171 -16.27 -8.21 1.48
CA HIS A 171 -15.70 -9.57 1.47
C HIS A 171 -14.31 -9.66 2.10
N LEU A 172 -13.56 -8.56 2.25
CA LEU A 172 -12.30 -8.62 3.01
C LEU A 172 -12.60 -8.76 4.51
N PRO A 173 -11.86 -9.61 5.24
CA PRO A 173 -12.01 -9.71 6.69
C PRO A 173 -11.81 -8.35 7.39
N ILE A 174 -10.84 -7.55 6.94
CA ILE A 174 -10.65 -6.17 7.38
C ILE A 174 -11.11 -5.28 6.23
N PRO A 175 -12.21 -4.51 6.39
CA PRO A 175 -12.76 -3.74 5.29
C PRO A 175 -11.84 -2.57 4.93
N GLU A 176 -11.60 -2.39 3.62
CA GLU A 176 -10.98 -1.17 3.13
C GLU A 176 -12.01 -0.03 3.12
N LEU A 177 -11.69 1.02 3.88
CA LEU A 177 -12.56 2.21 4.04
C LEU A 177 -12.08 3.41 3.21
N ALA A 178 -10.84 3.38 2.73
CA ALA A 178 -10.28 4.46 1.92
C ALA A 178 -10.70 4.28 0.45
N PRO A 179 -11.21 5.33 -0.23
CA PRO A 179 -11.68 5.24 -1.60
C PRO A 179 -10.55 5.06 -2.62
N PHE A 180 -9.35 5.53 -2.29
CA PHE A 180 -8.11 5.38 -3.07
C PHE A 180 -6.91 5.63 -2.16
N ARG A 181 -5.72 5.23 -2.62
CA ARG A 181 -4.47 5.39 -1.86
C ARG A 181 -3.87 6.78 -2.10
N ALA A 182 -3.83 7.59 -1.05
CA ALA A 182 -3.07 8.84 -0.99
C ALA A 182 -2.27 8.85 0.31
N THR A 183 -1.05 8.30 0.25
CA THR A 183 -0.13 8.20 1.39
C THR A 183 0.92 9.31 1.35
N PRO A 184 1.70 9.54 2.43
CA PRO A 184 2.64 10.66 2.51
C PRO A 184 3.80 10.65 1.49
N GLU A 185 4.14 9.50 0.89
CA GLU A 185 5.14 9.40 -0.20
C GLU A 185 4.61 9.89 -1.56
#